data_AF-A0A948DZE5-F1
#
_entry.id   AF-A0A948DZE5-F1
#
_cell.length_a   1.000
_cell.length_b   1.000
_cell.length_c   1.000
_cell.angle_alpha   90.00
_cell.angle_beta   90.00
_cell.angle_gamma   90.00
#
_symmetry.space_group_name_H-M   'P 1'
#
loop_
_entity.id
_entity.type
_entity.pdbx_description
1 polymer ?
#
loop_
_entity_poly.entity_id
_entity_poly.type
_entity_poly.pdbx_seq_one_letter_code
_entity_poly.pdbx_strand_id
1 'polypeptide(L)' 'MAKRQLSQGIKYLEEKEFKKAAEEFEEVREILPEEIASYFYLGQVWELKGDVGKAISCYKNSLKIKPDFKEA' A
#
# COMPACT_ATOMS: atom_id res chain seq x y z
N MET A 1 -14.07 -6.50 5.79
CA MET A 1 -13.42 -7.16 4.63
C MET A 1 -12.05 -6.54 4.39
N ALA A 2 -11.98 -5.23 4.07
CA ALA A 2 -10.73 -4.48 3.90
C ALA A 2 -9.66 -4.67 5.00
N LYS A 3 -10.05 -4.63 6.28
CA LYS A 3 -9.09 -4.79 7.39
C LYS A 3 -8.38 -6.16 7.40
N ARG A 4 -9.04 -7.21 6.92
CA ARG A 4 -8.46 -8.56 6.79
C ARG A 4 -7.48 -8.62 5.63
N GLN A 5 -7.84 -8.07 4.47
CA GLN A 5 -6.96 -7.97 3.31
C GLN A 5 -5.70 -7.16 3.64
N LEU A 6 -5.83 -6.07 4.40
CA LEU A 6 -4.69 -5.29 4.87
C LEU A 6 -3.72 -6.14 5.71
N SER A 7 -4.23 -6.91 6.67
CA SER A 7 -3.40 -7.81 7.48
C SER A 7 -2.78 -8.95 6.67
N GLN A 8 -3.50 -9.51 5.68
CA GLN A 8 -2.94 -10.51 4.77
C GLN A 8 -1.84 -9.93 3.88
N GLY A 9 -2.05 -8.73 3.32
CA GLY A 9 -1.05 -8.05 2.51
C GLY A 9 0.24 -7.76 3.28
N ILE A 10 0.13 -7.36 4.55
CA ILE A 10 1.30 -7.16 5.43
C ILE A 10 2.04 -8.48 5.64
N LYS A 11 1.32 -9.57 5.92
CA LYS A 11 1.93 -10.89 6.07
C LYS A 11 2.66 -11.32 4.79
N TYR A 12 2.07 -11.11 3.62
CA TYR A 12 2.72 -11.41 2.34
C TYR A 12 3.95 -10.53 2.08
N LEU A 13 3.94 -9.27 2.53
CA LEU A 13 5.13 -8.40 2.51
C LEU A 13 6.27 -9.00 3.35
N GLU A 14 5.97 -9.47 4.57
CA GLU A 14 6.95 -10.12 5.45
C GLU A 14 7.50 -11.43 4.84
N GLU A 15 6.63 -12.19 4.16
CA GLU A 15 7.00 -13.40 3.41
C GLU A 15 7.71 -13.10 2.08
N LYS A 16 7.91 -11.83 1.71
CA LYS A 16 8.47 -11.36 0.43
C LYS A 16 7.65 -11.78 -0.80
N GLU A 17 6.40 -12.17 -0.59
CA GLU A 17 5.42 -12.50 -1.63
C GLU A 17 4.80 -11.22 -2.20
N PHE A 18 5.63 -10.37 -2.81
CA PHE A 18 5.26 -9.01 -3.23
C PHE A 18 4.07 -8.95 -4.20
N LYS A 19 3.89 -9.99 -5.02
CA LYS A 19 2.76 -10.06 -5.95
C LYS A 19 1.43 -10.19 -5.20
N LYS A 20 1.34 -11.15 -4.27
CA LYS A 20 0.15 -11.37 -3.44
C LYS A 20 -0.11 -10.18 -2.53
N ALA A 21 0.95 -9.59 -1.96
CA ALA A 21 0.83 -8.38 -1.17
C ALA A 21 0.19 -7.23 -1.96
N ALA A 22 0.65 -7.00 -3.21
CA ALA A 22 0.05 -5.99 -4.07
C ALA A 22 -1.44 -6.26 -4.31
N GLU A 23 -1.81 -7.50 -4.65
CA GLU A 23 -3.20 -7.89 -4.92
C GLU A 23 -4.12 -7.58 -3.72
N GLU A 24 -3.72 -7.98 -2.50
CA GLU A 24 -4.49 -7.70 -1.29
C GLU A 24 -4.62 -6.20 -1.02
N PHE A 25 -3.56 -5.41 -1.22
CA PHE A 25 -3.64 -3.96 -1.02
C PHE A 25 -4.43 -3.25 -2.13
N GLU A 26 -4.42 -3.75 -3.36
CA GLU A 26 -5.28 -3.24 -4.43
C GLU A 26 -6.76 -3.50 -4.12
N GLU A 27 -7.12 -4.67 -3.59
CA GLU A 27 -8.49 -4.91 -3.11
C GLU A 27 -8.87 -3.94 -1.98
N VAL A 28 -7.96 -3.69 -1.01
CA VAL A 28 -8.22 -2.66 0.02
C VAL A 28 -8.46 -1.30 -0.61
N ARG A 29 -7.70 -0.92 -1.65
CA ARG A 29 -7.88 0.32 -2.39
C ARG A 29 -9.21 0.38 -3.13
N GLU A 30 -9.73 -0.73 -3.64
CA GLU A 30 -11.05 -0.78 -4.30
C GLU A 30 -12.20 -0.66 -3.28
N ILE A 31 -12.05 -1.25 -2.10
CA ILE A 31 -13.07 -1.21 -1.05
C ILE A 31 -13.03 0.12 -0.29
N LEU A 32 -11.83 0.62 0.00
CA LEU A 32 -11.55 1.84 0.75
C LEU A 32 -10.53 2.70 -0.03
N PRO A 33 -10.98 3.43 -1.06
CA PRO A 33 -10.10 4.24 -1.89
C PRO A 33 -9.42 5.40 -1.15
N GLU A 34 -9.90 5.75 0.04
CA GLU A 34 -9.36 6.78 0.93
C GLU A 34 -8.52 6.19 2.09
N GLU A 35 -8.22 4.89 2.07
CA GLU A 35 -7.37 4.28 3.09
C GLU A 35 -5.88 4.44 2.74
N ILE A 36 -5.21 5.34 3.46
CA ILE A 36 -3.79 5.72 3.33
C ILE A 36 -2.85 4.50 3.40
N ALA A 37 -3.11 3.57 4.32
CA ALA A 37 -2.30 2.38 4.55
C ALA A 37 -2.17 1.53 3.28
N SER A 38 -3.25 1.40 2.48
CA SER A 38 -3.19 0.65 1.22
C SER A 38 -2.18 1.25 0.24
N TYR A 39 -2.18 2.57 0.08
CA TYR A 39 -1.22 3.28 -0.78
C TYR A 39 0.19 3.24 -0.21
N PHE A 40 0.35 3.34 1.11
CA PHE A 40 1.65 3.25 1.76
C PHE A 40 2.27 1.86 1.57
N TYR A 41 1.51 0.79 1.82
CA TYR A 41 2.02 -0.56 1.65
C TYR A 41 2.21 -0.94 0.17
N LEU A 42 1.36 -0.48 -0.75
CA LEU A 42 1.64 -0.60 -2.19
C LEU A 42 2.95 0.10 -2.56
N GLY A 43 3.20 1.28 -1.99
CA GLY A 43 4.47 1.99 -2.12
C GLY A 43 5.66 1.12 -1.71
N GLN A 44 5.59 0.51 -0.52
CA GLN A 44 6.63 -0.41 -0.06
C GLN A 44 6.80 -1.62 -0.98
N VAL A 45 5.70 -2.22 -1.44
CA VAL A 45 5.74 -3.35 -2.37
C VAL A 45 6.51 -2.97 -3.65
N TRP A 46 6.22 -1.79 -4.23
CA TRP A 46 6.91 -1.33 -5.43
C TRP A 46 8.37 -0.98 -5.17
N GLU A 47 8.69 -0.39 -4.02
CA GLU A 47 10.06 -0.10 -3.60
C GLU A 47 10.88 -1.39 -3.48
N LEU A 48 10.34 -2.41 -2.79
CA LEU A 48 10.98 -3.71 -2.62
C LEU A 48 11.13 -4.48 -3.94
N LYS A 49 10.26 -4.21 -4.92
CA LYS A 49 10.39 -4.71 -6.29
C LYS A 49 11.38 -3.92 -7.16
N GLY A 50 11.92 -2.81 -6.66
CA GLY A 50 12.84 -1.92 -7.37
C GLY A 50 12.16 -0.92 -8.31
N ASP A 51 10.82 -0.87 -8.35
CA ASP A 51 10.05 0.10 -9.15
C ASP A 51 9.79 1.37 -8.33
N VAL A 52 10.86 2.12 -8.11
CA VAL A 52 10.85 3.35 -7.30
C VAL A 52 9.88 4.40 -7.86
N GLY A 53 9.70 4.44 -9.19
CA GLY A 53 8.76 5.36 -9.83
C GLY A 53 7.31 5.12 -9.41
N LYS A 54 6.89 3.85 -9.35
CA LYS A 54 5.56 3.49 -8.84
C LYS A 54 5.47 3.68 -7.33
N ALA A 55 6.51 3.35 -6.58
CA ALA A 55 6.54 3.56 -5.13
C ALA A 55 6.26 5.03 -4.76
N ILE A 56 6.98 5.96 -5.39
CA ILE A 56 6.79 7.41 -5.22
C ILE A 56 5.36 7.82 -5.56
N SER A 57 4.80 7.27 -6.64
CA SER A 57 3.43 7.59 -7.06
C SER A 57 2.40 7.14 -6.01
N CYS A 58 2.58 5.95 -5.45
CA CYS A 58 1.77 5.43 -4.36
C CYS A 58 1.87 6.29 -3.09
N TYR A 59 3.08 6.63 -2.64
CA TYR A 59 3.28 7.51 -1.48
C TYR A 59 2.73 8.93 -1.70
N LYS A 60 2.84 9.47 -2.91
CA LYS A 60 2.21 10.76 -3.24
C LYS A 60 0.69 10.71 -3.14
N ASN A 61 0.07 9.60 -3.51
CA ASN A 61 -1.37 9.45 -3.36
C ASN A 61 -1.77 9.29 -1.88
N SER A 62 -0.98 8.57 -1.07
CA SER A 62 -1.23 8.48 0.38
C SER A 62 -1.19 9.86 1.05
N LEU A 63 -0.24 10.72 0.65
CA LEU A 63 -0.11 12.10 1.11
C LEU A 63 -1.21 13.04 0.61
N LYS A 64 -1.87 12.74 -0.51
CA LYS A 64 -3.00 13.54 -1.02
C LYS A 64 -4.28 13.28 -0.22
N ILE A 65 -4.49 12.04 0.21
CA ILE A 65 -5.68 11.60 0.93
C ILE A 65 -5.69 12.19 2.35
N LYS A 66 -4.54 12.24 3.02
CA LYS A 66 -4.32 13.13 4.15
C LYS A 66 -3.08 13.97 3.93
N PRO A 67 -3.23 15.27 3.60
CA PRO A 67 -2.09 16.19 3.60
C PRO A 67 -1.46 16.34 5.01
N ASP A 68 -2.18 15.92 6.05
CA ASP A 68 -1.76 15.84 7.45
C ASP A 68 -1.04 14.51 7.81
N PHE A 69 -0.95 13.55 6.88
CA PHE A 69 -0.07 12.38 6.99
C PHE A 69 1.37 12.74 6.60
N LYS A 70 1.75 14.00 6.78
CA LYS A 70 3.14 14.35 7.00
C LYS A 70 3.43 13.94 8.43
N GLU A 71 4.19 12.87 8.59
CA GLU A 71 4.88 12.59 9.84
C GLU A 71 5.41 13.91 10.45
N ALA A 72 5.06 14.14 11.70
CA ALA A 72 5.98 14.79 12.63
C ALA A 72 7.06 13.76 13.00
#